data_AF-A0A970BUD0-F1
#
_entry.id   AF-A0A970BUD0-F1
#
_cell.length_a   1.000
_cell.length_b   1.000
_cell.length_c   1.000
_cell.angle_alpha   90.00
_cell.angle_beta   90.00
_cell.angle_gamma   90.00
#
_symmetry.space_group_name_H-M   'P 1'
#
loop_
_entity.id
_entity.type
_entity.pdbx_description
1 polymer ?
#
loop_
_entity_poly.entity_id
_entity_poly.type
_entity_poly.pdbx_seq_one_letter_code
_entity_poly.pdbx_strand_id
1 'polypeptide(L)' 'MSRTPFEIVPEGSITSTPGIQAAGVACGLKPTGALDLALVYSPTPCTAAAMYTTNAFQSAPV' A
#
# COMPACT_ATOMS: atom_id res chain seq x y z
N MET A 1 14.33 -6.73 31.70
CA MET A 1 13.22 -7.35 30.94
C MET A 1 12.73 -6.32 29.93
N SER A 2 13.25 -6.39 28.70
CA SER A 2 12.89 -5.46 27.62
C SER A 2 11.48 -5.78 27.13
N ARG A 3 10.50 -4.89 27.37
CA ARG A 3 9.13 -5.02 26.85
C ARG A 3 9.03 -4.17 25.59
N THR A 4 9.16 -4.78 24.43
CA THR A 4 8.82 -4.13 23.17
C THR A 4 7.31 -3.88 23.17
N PRO A 5 6.82 -2.63 22.99
CA PRO A 5 5.40 -2.29 23.12
C PRO A 5 4.55 -2.72 21.92
N PHE A 6 5.10 -3.57 21.04
CA PHE A 6 4.47 -4.06 19.83
C PHE A 6 4.97 -5.47 19.52
N GLU A 7 4.13 -6.21 18.80
CA GLU A 7 4.44 -7.51 18.24
C GLU A 7 4.69 -7.36 16.75
N ILE A 8 5.76 -7.97 16.25
CA ILE A 8 6.02 -8.06 14.81
C ILE A 8 5.23 -9.25 14.29
N VAL A 9 4.37 -9.03 13.30
CA VAL A 9 3.66 -10.11 12.60
C VAL A 9 4.58 -10.65 11.50
N PRO A 10 5.14 -11.87 11.64
CA PRO A 10 5.98 -12.46 10.59
C PRO A 10 5.14 -12.66 9.32
N GLU A 11 5.71 -12.36 8.15
CA GLU A 11 4.99 -12.43 6.86
C GLU A 11 3.71 -11.57 6.79
N GLY A 12 3.58 -10.57 7.68
CA GLY A 12 2.47 -9.64 7.67
C GLY A 12 2.44 -8.77 6.41
N SER A 13 1.25 -8.37 5.99
CA SER A 13 1.04 -7.49 4.83
C SER A 13 0.06 -6.38 5.17
N ILE A 14 -0.25 -5.52 4.19
CA ILE A 14 -1.22 -4.44 4.36
C ILE A 14 -2.62 -4.95 4.76
N THR A 15 -3.00 -6.16 4.34
CA THR A 15 -4.29 -6.79 4.69
C THR A 15 -4.27 -7.55 6.01
N SER A 16 -3.12 -7.63 6.69
CA SER A 16 -3.06 -8.10 8.08
C SER A 16 -3.71 -7.08 9.04
N THR A 17 -3.80 -5.81 8.62
CA THR A 17 -4.53 -4.77 9.34
C THR A 17 -6.04 -4.95 9.14
N PRO A 18 -6.83 -5.11 10.21
CA PRO A 18 -8.28 -5.20 10.10
C PRO A 18 -8.88 -3.99 9.39
N GLY A 19 -9.85 -4.21 8.49
CA GLY A 19 -10.53 -3.13 7.77
C GLY A 19 -9.75 -2.57 6.57
N ILE A 20 -8.65 -3.21 6.16
CA ILE A 20 -7.94 -2.90 4.92
C ILE A 20 -8.00 -4.09 3.96
N GLN A 21 -8.41 -3.82 2.72
CA GLN A 21 -8.45 -4.76 1.61
C GLN A 21 -7.44 -4.33 0.56
N ALA A 22 -6.90 -5.29 -0.19
CA ALA A 22 -6.01 -4.99 -1.30
C ALA A 22 -6.22 -5.97 -2.46
N ALA A 23 -5.98 -5.50 -3.67
CA ALA A 23 -6.01 -6.32 -4.89
C ALA A 23 -4.90 -5.88 -5.84
N GLY A 24 -4.42 -6.84 -6.65
CA GLY A 24 -3.52 -6.59 -7.76
C GLY A 24 -4.04 -7.29 -9.01
N VAL A 25 -4.01 -6.60 -10.14
CA VAL A 25 -4.46 -7.15 -11.43
C VAL A 25 -3.43 -6.87 -12.53
N ALA A 26 -3.48 -7.67 -13.59
CA ALA A 26 -2.80 -7.38 -14.84
C ALA A 26 -3.81 -6.65 -15.76
N CYS A 27 -3.71 -5.32 -15.83
CA CYS A 27 -4.54 -4.47 -16.67
C CYS A 27 -3.95 -4.25 -18.08
N GLY A 28 -2.73 -4.73 -18.33
CA GLY A 28 -2.11 -4.74 -19.67
C GLY A 28 -1.14 -3.59 -19.93
N LEU A 29 -0.72 -2.87 -18.89
CA LEU A 29 0.36 -1.88 -18.97
C LEU A 29 1.73 -2.56 -19.15
N LYS A 30 1.95 -3.70 -18.49
CA LYS A 30 3.17 -4.50 -18.68
C LYS A 30 2.95 -5.51 -19.81
N PRO A 31 3.76 -5.48 -20.89
CA PRO A 31 3.63 -6.42 -22.00
C PRO A 31 3.80 -7.89 -21.61
N THR A 32 4.46 -8.15 -20.48
CA THR A 32 4.70 -9.50 -19.95
C THR A 32 3.44 -10.15 -19.36
N GLY A 33 2.36 -9.39 -19.16
CA GLY A 33 1.17 -9.86 -18.44
C GLY A 33 1.37 -9.96 -16.92
N ALA A 34 2.49 -9.47 -16.38
CA ALA A 34 2.69 -9.38 -14.94
C ALA A 34 1.73 -8.34 -14.32
N LEU A 35 1.40 -8.52 -13.03
CA LEU A 35 0.59 -7.56 -12.28
C LEU A 35 1.18 -6.15 -12.38
N ASP A 36 0.34 -5.19 -12.71
CA ASP A 36 0.73 -3.83 -13.09
C ASP A 36 -0.23 -2.74 -12.58
N LEU A 37 -1.35 -3.14 -11.96
CA LEU A 37 -2.26 -2.27 -11.24
C LEU A 37 -2.52 -2.83 -9.85
N ALA A 38 -2.50 -1.97 -8.83
CA ALA A 38 -2.82 -2.31 -7.45
C ALA A 38 -3.86 -1.34 -6.88
N LEU A 39 -4.70 -1.85 -5.98
CA LEU A 39 -5.67 -1.09 -5.20
C LEU A 39 -5.52 -1.46 -3.73
N VAL A 40 -5.47 -0.44 -2.88
CA VAL A 40 -5.64 -0.56 -1.43
C VAL A 40 -6.93 0.16 -1.06
N TYR A 41 -7.79 -0.49 -0.30
CA TYR A 41 -9.15 -0.03 -0.03
C TYR A 41 -9.49 -0.18 1.45
N SER A 42 -10.07 0.87 2.03
CA SER A 42 -10.74 0.77 3.32
C SER A 42 -12.26 0.87 3.11
N PRO A 43 -13.05 -0.13 3.56
CA PRO A 43 -14.51 -0.08 3.47
C PRO A 43 -15.15 1.06 4.29
N THR A 44 -14.39 1.67 5.20
CA THR A 44 -14.81 2.78 6.05
C THR A 44 -13.85 3.96 5.89
N PRO A 45 -14.28 5.21 6.15
CA PRO A 45 -13.34 6.34 6.18
C PRO A 45 -12.15 6.08 7.11
N CYS A 46 -10.94 6.30 6.63
CA CYS A 46 -9.71 6.11 7.39
C CYS A 46 -8.87 7.39 7.40
N THR A 47 -8.11 7.60 8.48
CA THR A 47 -7.12 8.68 8.51
C THR A 47 -5.97 8.35 7.56
N ALA A 48 -5.61 9.32 6.71
CA ALA A 48 -4.51 9.19 5.77
C ALA A 48 -3.51 10.34 5.98
N ALA A 49 -2.23 10.04 5.78
CA ALA A 49 -1.15 11.00 5.72
C ALA A 49 -0.20 10.59 4.60
N ALA A 50 0.38 11.56 3.91
CA ALA A 50 1.29 11.32 2.79
C ALA A 50 2.42 12.35 2.78
N MET A 51 3.56 11.95 2.23
CA MET A 51 4.70 12.80 1.91
C MET A 51 5.04 12.55 0.44
N TYR A 52 5.43 13.60 -0.29
CA TYR A 52 5.73 13.55 -1.71
C TYR A 52 7.20 13.83 -2.00
N THR A 53 7.63 13.59 -3.24
CA THR A 53 9.00 13.90 -3.68
C THR A 53 9.26 15.40 -3.70
N THR A 54 10.49 15.81 -3.35
CA THR A 54 10.96 17.20 -3.42
C THR A 54 11.61 17.55 -4.76
N ASN A 55 11.62 16.63 -5.72
CA ASN A 55 12.15 16.88 -7.07
C ASN A 55 11.33 17.99 -7.76
N ALA A 56 12.01 18.89 -8.47
CA ALA A 56 11.39 19.97 -9.22
C ALA A 56 10.54 19.49 -10.42
N PHE A 57 10.84 18.32 -10.97
CA PHE A 57 10.05 17.72 -12.05
C PHE A 57 9.17 16.60 -11.50
N GLN A 58 7.92 16.95 -11.18
CA GLN A 58 6.93 16.07 -10.56
C GLN A 58 6.00 15.45 -11.60
N SER A 59 5.57 14.21 -11.36
CA SER A 59 4.58 13.55 -12.20
C SER A 59 3.17 13.96 -11.80
N ALA A 60 2.18 13.83 -12.70
CA ALA A 60 0.80 14.19 -12.41
C ALA A 60 0.16 13.55 -11.15
N PRO A 61 0.46 12.29 -10.75
CA PRO A 61 -0.17 11.68 -9.58
C PRO A 61 0.45 12.08 -8.22
N VAL A 62 1.55 12.84 -8.20
CA VAL A 62 2.20 13.31 -6.96
C VAL A 62 1.99 14.79 -6.72
#